data_AF-A0A7W1WQI1-F1
#
_entry.id   AF-A0A7W1WQI1-F1
#
_cell.length_a   1.000
_cell.length_b   1.000
_cell.length_c   1.000
_cell.angle_alpha   90.00
_cell.angle_beta   90.00
_cell.angle_gamma   90.00
#
_symmetry.space_group_name_H-M   'P 1'
#
loop_
_entity.id
_entity.type
_entity.pdbx_description
1 polymer ?
#
loop_
_entity_poly.entity_id
_entity_poly.type
_entity_poly.pdbx_seq_one_letter_code
_entity_poly.pdbx_strand_id
1 'polypeptide(L)'
;MLNPVIRGWAQFHQFANSKRTFNFVDHAIHQRLWRWAKRRHPNKSKRWIRKKYFKTIGGNNWVFFGEDKGKELILLRASRFPVKRYVKVKLEANPFDPNWELYFEKRLALKIADNLKGRRQLLQLWKEQQGICPVCKQKITKLTGWHSHHIVWRSLGGSDSQENRVLLHPNCHSQVHSLGITVEKPRPLRGV
;
A
#
# COMPACT_ATOMS: atom_id res chain seq x y z
N MET A 1 -15.83 -15.00 5.47
CA MET A 1 -14.43 -14.99 5.97
C MET A 1 -13.36 -15.49 4.97
N LEU A 2 -13.57 -15.48 3.64
CA LEU A 2 -12.56 -16.02 2.69
C LEU A 2 -11.49 -14.99 2.25
N ASN A 3 -11.85 -13.70 2.22
CA ASN A 3 -10.95 -12.62 1.77
C ASN A 3 -9.66 -12.49 2.58
N PRO A 4 -9.66 -12.55 3.93
CA PRO A 4 -8.42 -12.47 4.71
C PRO A 4 -7.44 -13.59 4.38
N VAL A 5 -7.93 -14.82 4.17
CA VAL A 5 -7.10 -15.98 3.84
C VAL A 5 -6.45 -15.83 2.47
N ILE A 6 -7.24 -15.47 1.44
CA ILE A 6 -6.70 -15.24 0.08
C ILE A 6 -5.67 -14.11 0.11
N ARG A 7 -5.97 -13.02 0.83
CA ARG A 7 -5.05 -11.87 0.94
C ARG A 7 -3.74 -12.27 1.59
N GLY A 8 -3.77 -12.94 2.75
CA GLY A 8 -2.55 -13.36 3.45
C GLY A 8 -1.71 -14.30 2.60
N TRP A 9 -2.33 -15.32 2.01
CA TRP A 9 -1.64 -16.29 1.16
C TRP A 9 -1.03 -15.65 -0.10
N ALA A 10 -1.78 -14.80 -0.80
CA ALA A 10 -1.28 -14.11 -1.99
C ALA A 10 -0.16 -13.11 -1.66
N GLN A 11 -0.23 -12.41 -0.52
CA GLN A 11 0.83 -11.52 -0.06
C GLN A 11 2.11 -12.27 0.33
N PHE A 12 1.99 -13.45 0.93
CA PHE A 12 3.14 -14.28 1.28
C PHE A 12 3.85 -14.79 0.03
N HIS A 13 3.11 -15.35 -0.93
CA HIS A 13 3.66 -15.92 -2.16
C HIS A 13 3.91 -14.91 -3.28
N GLN A 14 3.72 -13.61 -3.05
CA GLN A 14 3.92 -12.57 -4.07
C GLN A 14 5.37 -12.47 -4.55
N PHE A 15 6.33 -12.93 -3.74
CA PHE A 15 7.77 -12.88 -4.05
C PHE A 15 8.28 -14.11 -4.82
N ALA A 16 7.48 -15.16 -4.89
CA ALA A 16 7.74 -16.30 -5.77
C ALA A 16 7.13 -16.01 -7.15
N ASN A 17 7.61 -16.73 -8.19
CA ASN A 17 7.06 -16.62 -9.55
C ASN A 17 5.66 -17.28 -9.65
N SER A 18 4.69 -16.69 -8.96
CA SER A 18 3.44 -17.35 -8.57
C SER A 18 2.24 -16.99 -9.45
N LYS A 19 2.43 -16.29 -10.58
CA LYS A 19 1.29 -15.76 -11.34
C LYS A 19 0.38 -16.86 -11.89
N ARG A 20 0.97 -17.92 -12.43
CA ARG A 20 0.23 -19.10 -12.91
C ARG A 20 -0.50 -19.79 -11.75
N THR A 21 0.17 -19.95 -10.61
CA THR A 21 -0.41 -20.54 -9.40
C THR A 21 -1.58 -19.72 -8.86
N PHE A 22 -1.49 -18.39 -8.88
CA PHE A 22 -2.58 -17.49 -8.46
C PHE A 22 -3.82 -17.65 -9.33
N ASN A 23 -3.64 -17.73 -10.66
CA ASN A 23 -4.75 -18.00 -11.58
C ASN A 23 -5.38 -19.38 -11.34
N PHE A 24 -4.54 -20.40 -11.09
CA PHE A 24 -5.00 -21.74 -10.77
C PHE A 24 -5.83 -21.78 -9.48
N VAL A 25 -5.35 -21.13 -8.41
CA VAL A 25 -6.06 -21.05 -7.13
C VAL A 25 -7.39 -20.30 -7.28
N ASP A 26 -7.40 -19.16 -8.00
CA ASP A 26 -8.65 -18.45 -8.28
C ASP A 26 -9.66 -19.34 -9.02
N HIS A 27 -9.20 -20.11 -10.00
CA HIS A 27 -10.05 -21.06 -10.72
C HIS A 27 -10.60 -22.16 -9.79
N ALA A 28 -9.74 -22.76 -8.96
CA ALA A 28 -10.14 -23.80 -8.02
C ALA A 28 -11.17 -23.28 -6.98
N ILE A 29 -10.97 -22.06 -6.47
CA ILE A 29 -11.93 -21.40 -5.58
C ILE A 29 -13.26 -21.18 -6.29
N HIS A 30 -13.24 -20.66 -7.52
CA HIS A 30 -14.44 -20.47 -8.31
C HIS A 30 -15.22 -21.79 -8.51
N GLN A 31 -14.53 -22.90 -8.86
CA GLN A 31 -15.17 -24.20 -9.01
C GLN A 31 -15.83 -24.69 -7.71
N ARG A 32 -15.15 -24.51 -6.56
CA ARG A 32 -15.70 -24.87 -5.25
C ARG A 32 -16.94 -24.04 -4.91
N LEU A 33 -16.90 -22.73 -5.17
CA LEU A 33 -18.04 -21.83 -4.95
C LEU A 33 -19.22 -22.18 -5.88
N TRP A 34 -18.95 -22.50 -7.15
CA TRP A 34 -20.00 -22.91 -8.07
C TRP A 34 -20.66 -24.23 -7.66
N ARG A 35 -19.87 -25.22 -7.24
CA ARG A 35 -20.41 -26.50 -6.71
C ARG A 35 -21.22 -26.27 -5.44
N TRP A 36 -20.75 -25.42 -4.54
CA TRP A 36 -21.48 -25.03 -3.33
C TRP A 36 -22.82 -24.35 -3.67
N ALA A 37 -22.82 -23.39 -4.59
CA ALA A 37 -24.03 -22.64 -4.96
C ALA A 37 -25.09 -23.55 -5.62
N LYS A 38 -24.66 -24.48 -6.49
CA LYS A 38 -25.54 -25.51 -7.07
C LYS A 38 -26.13 -26.44 -6.01
N ARG A 39 -25.31 -26.91 -5.08
CA ARG A 39 -25.77 -27.81 -4.01
C ARG A 39 -26.77 -27.13 -3.07
N ARG A 40 -26.60 -25.83 -2.83
CA ARG A 40 -27.51 -25.03 -1.98
C ARG A 40 -28.88 -24.81 -2.63
N HIS A 41 -28.97 -24.87 -3.95
CA HIS A 41 -30.20 -24.60 -4.71
C HIS A 41 -30.42 -25.67 -5.79
N PRO A 42 -30.73 -26.93 -5.40
CA PRO A 42 -30.86 -28.03 -6.37
C PRO A 42 -31.97 -27.80 -7.40
N ASN A 43 -33.06 -27.14 -6.97
CA ASN A 43 -34.26 -26.91 -7.80
C ASN A 43 -34.23 -25.59 -8.58
N LYS A 44 -33.11 -24.85 -8.56
CA LYS A 44 -33.00 -23.57 -9.28
C LYS A 44 -32.09 -23.71 -10.49
N SER A 45 -32.43 -23.01 -11.56
CA SER A 45 -31.65 -23.04 -12.79
C SER A 45 -30.24 -22.45 -12.59
N LYS A 46 -29.28 -22.92 -13.39
CA LYS A 46 -27.90 -22.40 -13.39
C LYS A 46 -27.85 -20.88 -13.63
N ARG A 47 -28.74 -20.35 -14.48
CA ARG A 47 -28.86 -18.91 -14.77
C ARG A 47 -29.28 -18.13 -13.53
N TRP A 48 -30.24 -18.64 -12.77
CA TRP A 48 -30.68 -18.02 -11.53
C TRP A 48 -29.56 -18.03 -10.48
N ILE A 49 -28.87 -19.16 -10.32
CA ILE A 49 -27.73 -19.29 -9.39
C ILE A 49 -26.62 -18.29 -9.75
N ARG A 50 -26.29 -18.17 -11.05
CA ARG A 50 -25.32 -17.18 -11.53
C ARG A 50 -25.75 -15.77 -11.11
N LYS A 51 -26.98 -15.36 -11.41
CA LYS A 51 -27.50 -14.03 -11.09
C LYS A 51 -27.52 -13.74 -9.57
N LYS A 52 -27.75 -14.77 -8.74
CA LYS A 52 -27.83 -14.62 -7.29
C LYS A 52 -26.47 -14.42 -6.61
N TYR A 53 -25.43 -15.12 -7.06
CA TYR A 53 -24.14 -15.17 -6.36
C TYR A 53 -22.99 -14.50 -7.10
N PHE A 54 -23.15 -14.23 -8.40
CA PHE A 54 -22.09 -13.70 -9.25
C PHE A 54 -22.58 -12.46 -9.98
N LYS A 55 -21.69 -11.47 -10.12
CA LYS A 55 -21.95 -10.24 -10.85
C LYS A 55 -20.83 -9.90 -11.83
N THR A 56 -21.14 -8.96 -12.72
CA THR A 56 -20.16 -8.39 -13.64
C THR A 56 -19.48 -7.17 -13.02
N ILE A 57 -18.15 -7.19 -12.94
CA ILE A 57 -17.35 -6.02 -12.51
C ILE A 57 -16.13 -5.91 -13.42
N GLY A 58 -15.95 -4.74 -14.05
CA GLY A 58 -14.77 -4.44 -14.85
C GLY A 58 -14.48 -5.49 -15.92
N GLY A 59 -15.52 -5.91 -16.66
CA GLY A 59 -15.42 -6.92 -17.72
C GLY A 59 -15.40 -8.38 -17.25
N ASN A 60 -15.26 -8.66 -15.95
CA ASN A 60 -15.35 -10.02 -15.42
C ASN A 60 -16.78 -10.35 -14.99
N ASN A 61 -17.42 -11.32 -15.65
CA ASN A 61 -18.81 -11.71 -15.42
C ASN A 61 -19.03 -12.72 -14.27
N TRP A 62 -17.94 -13.21 -13.66
CA TRP A 62 -17.97 -14.27 -12.66
C TRP A 62 -17.38 -13.81 -11.33
N VAL A 63 -17.76 -12.61 -10.89
CA VAL A 63 -17.29 -12.08 -9.60
C VAL A 63 -18.25 -12.49 -8.51
N PHE A 64 -17.80 -13.39 -7.63
CA PHE A 64 -18.55 -13.79 -6.45
C PHE A 64 -18.67 -12.62 -5.47
N PHE A 65 -19.89 -12.35 -5.03
CA PHE A 65 -20.18 -11.30 -4.06
C PHE A 65 -21.13 -11.81 -2.98
N GLY A 66 -21.17 -11.11 -1.86
CA GLY A 66 -22.11 -11.34 -0.77
C GLY A 66 -22.27 -10.09 0.05
N GLU A 67 -23.17 -10.13 1.02
CA GLU A 67 -23.43 -9.01 1.93
C GLU A 67 -23.04 -9.41 3.35
N ASP A 68 -22.38 -8.52 4.06
CA ASP A 68 -22.03 -8.67 5.48
C ASP A 68 -22.31 -7.35 6.19
N LYS A 69 -23.21 -7.36 7.17
CA LYS A 69 -23.63 -6.17 7.94
C LYS A 69 -24.00 -4.96 7.07
N GLY A 70 -24.79 -5.15 6.02
CA GLY A 70 -25.20 -4.09 5.09
C GLY A 70 -24.12 -3.62 4.12
N LYS A 71 -22.92 -4.23 4.15
CA LYS A 71 -21.83 -3.93 3.23
C LYS A 71 -21.65 -5.04 2.22
N GLU A 72 -21.67 -4.67 0.96
CA GLU A 72 -21.36 -5.60 -0.11
C GLU A 72 -19.85 -5.94 -0.10
N LEU A 73 -19.55 -7.24 -0.06
CA LEU A 73 -18.22 -7.78 -0.11
C LEU A 73 -18.01 -8.56 -1.40
N ILE A 74 -16.93 -8.23 -2.10
CA ILE A 74 -16.48 -8.93 -3.29
C ILE A 74 -15.34 -9.88 -2.92
N LEU A 75 -15.38 -11.09 -3.48
CA LEU A 75 -14.29 -12.04 -3.30
C LEU A 75 -12.98 -11.51 -3.91
N LEU A 76 -11.93 -11.49 -3.10
CA LEU A 76 -10.60 -11.16 -3.57
C LEU A 76 -10.06 -12.26 -4.48
N ARG A 77 -9.34 -11.84 -5.51
CA ARG A 77 -8.65 -12.71 -6.45
C ARG A 77 -7.16 -12.69 -6.15
N ALA A 78 -6.56 -13.86 -5.95
CA ALA A 78 -5.11 -13.99 -5.80
C ALA A 78 -4.39 -13.45 -7.05
N SER A 79 -4.96 -13.64 -8.24
CA SER A 79 -4.39 -13.15 -9.50
C SER A 79 -4.28 -11.62 -9.59
N ARG A 80 -5.02 -10.85 -8.78
CA ARG A 80 -4.90 -9.38 -8.75
C ARG A 80 -3.68 -8.90 -7.98
N PHE A 81 -3.10 -9.73 -7.12
CA PHE A 81 -1.89 -9.35 -6.41
C PHE A 81 -0.70 -9.29 -7.39
N PRO A 82 0.14 -8.24 -7.31
CA PRO A 82 1.32 -8.14 -8.14
C PRO A 82 2.35 -9.19 -7.72
N VAL A 83 2.99 -9.83 -8.69
CA VAL A 83 4.19 -10.62 -8.41
C VAL A 83 5.37 -9.66 -8.33
N LYS A 84 6.09 -9.67 -7.21
CA LYS A 84 7.24 -8.81 -6.96
C LYS A 84 8.51 -9.64 -7.01
N ARG A 85 9.55 -9.15 -7.67
CA ARG A 85 10.87 -9.80 -7.63
C ARG A 85 11.65 -9.29 -6.41
N TYR A 86 12.14 -10.21 -5.60
CA TYR A 86 13.07 -9.86 -4.54
C TYR A 86 14.45 -9.57 -5.13
N VAL A 87 14.97 -8.37 -4.90
CA VAL A 87 16.33 -8.00 -5.30
C VAL A 87 17.25 -8.24 -4.11
N LYS A 88 18.16 -9.22 -4.22
CA LYS A 88 19.16 -9.49 -3.17
C LYS A 88 20.05 -8.26 -2.94
N VAL A 89 20.57 -8.14 -1.73
CA VAL A 89 21.66 -7.18 -1.45
C VAL A 89 22.92 -7.73 -2.14
N LYS A 90 23.73 -6.85 -2.74
CA LYS A 90 25.00 -7.26 -3.37
C LYS A 90 25.92 -7.83 -2.28
N LEU A 91 26.65 -8.88 -2.60
CA LEU A 91 27.46 -9.60 -1.60
C LEU A 91 28.56 -8.71 -1.03
N GLU A 92 29.14 -7.87 -1.87
CA GLU A 92 30.25 -6.96 -1.56
C GLU A 92 29.78 -5.67 -0.87
N ALA A 93 28.46 -5.48 -0.72
CA ALA A 93 27.92 -4.22 -0.21
C ALA A 93 28.13 -4.08 1.30
N ASN A 94 29.01 -3.15 1.68
CA ASN A 94 29.25 -2.77 3.07
C ASN A 94 28.47 -1.49 3.43
N PRO A 95 27.52 -1.51 4.39
CA PRO A 95 26.77 -0.33 4.82
C PRO A 95 27.62 0.81 5.41
N PHE A 96 28.83 0.53 5.87
CA PHE A 96 29.73 1.50 6.50
C PHE A 96 30.80 2.06 5.55
N ASP A 97 30.88 1.53 4.32
CA ASP A 97 31.80 2.03 3.30
C ASP A 97 31.10 3.13 2.47
N PRO A 98 31.64 4.36 2.43
CA PRO A 98 31.08 5.47 1.64
C PRO A 98 30.83 5.13 0.17
N ASN A 99 31.62 4.23 -0.43
CA ASN A 99 31.43 3.82 -1.83
C ASN A 99 30.07 3.15 -2.09
N TRP A 100 29.45 2.57 -1.06
CA TRP A 100 28.15 1.91 -1.14
C TRP A 100 26.97 2.80 -0.74
N GLU A 101 27.21 4.05 -0.34
CA GLU A 101 26.17 4.96 0.15
C GLU A 101 25.04 5.12 -0.88
N LEU A 102 25.39 5.49 -2.12
CA LEU A 102 24.43 5.66 -3.22
C LEU A 102 23.61 4.39 -3.50
N TYR A 103 24.19 3.20 -3.28
CA TYR A 103 23.49 1.94 -3.46
C TYR A 103 22.41 1.73 -2.39
N PHE A 104 22.74 1.96 -1.12
CA PHE A 104 21.79 1.82 -0.03
C PHE A 104 20.72 2.91 -0.04
N GLU A 105 21.06 4.14 -0.45
CA GLU A 105 20.10 5.22 -0.63
C GLU A 105 19.07 4.90 -1.72
N LYS A 106 19.52 4.44 -2.90
CA LYS A 106 18.62 4.00 -3.97
C LYS A 106 17.69 2.89 -3.49
N ARG A 107 18.21 1.91 -2.74
CA ARG A 107 17.38 0.83 -2.17
C ARG A 107 16.38 1.32 -1.14
N LEU A 108 16.76 2.26 -0.27
CA LEU A 108 15.86 2.88 0.70
C LEU A 108 14.73 3.62 -0.01
N ALA A 109 15.06 4.43 -1.01
CA ALA A 109 14.08 5.17 -1.81
C ALA A 109 13.06 4.25 -2.48
N LEU A 110 13.50 3.15 -3.10
CA LEU A 110 12.62 2.15 -3.70
C LEU A 110 11.68 1.50 -2.65
N LYS A 111 12.21 1.16 -1.47
CA LYS A 111 11.40 0.60 -0.37
C LYS A 111 10.35 1.58 0.14
N ILE A 112 10.70 2.86 0.29
CA ILE A 112 9.76 3.89 0.73
C ILE A 112 8.70 4.14 -0.35
N ALA A 113 9.09 4.22 -1.62
CA ALA A 113 8.16 4.40 -2.73
C ALA A 113 7.13 3.26 -2.83
N ASP A 114 7.55 2.00 -2.63
CA ASP A 114 6.64 0.86 -2.60
C ASP A 114 5.72 0.87 -1.37
N ASN A 115 6.22 1.30 -0.20
CA ASN A 115 5.43 1.42 1.02
C ASN A 115 4.37 2.53 0.92
N LEU A 116 4.75 3.69 0.40
CA LEU A 116 3.87 4.83 0.18
C LEU A 116 3.04 4.71 -1.10
N LYS A 117 3.07 3.55 -1.78
CA LYS A 117 2.31 3.33 -3.01
C LYS A 117 0.80 3.52 -2.76
N GLY A 118 0.19 4.38 -3.57
CA GLY A 118 -1.21 4.78 -3.43
C GLY A 118 -1.43 5.99 -2.50
N ARG A 119 -0.41 6.43 -1.75
CA ARG A 119 -0.44 7.64 -0.92
C ARG A 119 0.37 8.76 -1.60
N ARG A 120 -0.14 9.26 -2.72
CA ARG A 120 0.58 10.21 -3.60
C ARG A 120 1.13 11.42 -2.84
N GLN A 121 0.33 12.03 -1.97
CA GLN A 121 0.74 13.21 -1.19
C GLN A 121 1.94 12.91 -0.29
N LEU A 122 1.93 11.80 0.47
CA LEU A 122 3.05 11.42 1.34
C LEU A 122 4.31 11.11 0.53
N LEU A 123 4.15 10.40 -0.59
CA LEU A 123 5.29 10.08 -1.46
C LEU A 123 5.93 11.35 -2.03
N GLN A 124 5.11 12.35 -2.40
CA GLN A 124 5.60 13.60 -2.92
C GLN A 124 6.30 14.44 -1.84
N LEU A 125 5.73 14.55 -0.64
CA LEU A 125 6.39 15.19 0.50
C LEU A 125 7.74 14.54 0.85
N TRP A 126 7.79 13.20 0.85
CA TRP A 126 9.04 12.48 1.09
C TRP A 126 10.09 12.80 0.01
N LYS A 127 9.69 12.91 -1.26
CA LYS A 127 10.60 13.30 -2.36
C LYS A 127 11.06 14.75 -2.26
N GLU A 128 10.16 15.68 -1.96
CA GLU A 128 10.47 17.11 -1.76
C GLU A 128 11.53 17.30 -0.66
N GLN A 129 11.42 16.52 0.41
CA GLN A 129 12.34 16.53 1.54
C GLN A 129 13.58 15.66 1.35
N GLN A 130 13.72 14.97 0.20
CA GLN A 130 14.75 13.94 -0.03
C GLN A 130 14.78 12.84 1.04
N GLY A 131 13.64 12.61 1.67
CA GLY A 131 13.49 11.69 2.79
C GLY A 131 14.19 12.15 4.07
N ILE A 132 14.49 13.43 4.23
CA ILE A 132 15.14 13.99 5.42
C ILE A 132 14.09 14.72 6.29
N CYS A 133 14.16 14.49 7.60
CA CYS A 133 13.34 15.23 8.56
C CYS A 133 13.87 16.67 8.69
N PRO A 134 13.05 17.73 8.50
CA PRO A 134 13.52 19.11 8.59
C PRO A 134 13.95 19.53 10.01
N VAL A 135 13.48 18.83 11.06
CA VAL A 135 13.80 19.12 12.47
C VAL A 135 15.15 18.52 12.87
N CYS A 136 15.29 17.19 12.83
CA CYS A 136 16.50 16.51 13.29
C CYS A 136 17.55 16.24 12.20
N LYS A 137 17.23 16.55 10.93
CA LYS A 137 18.08 16.32 9.74
C LYS A 137 18.45 14.85 9.48
N GLN A 138 17.78 13.90 10.14
CA GLN A 138 17.98 12.46 9.91
C GLN A 138 17.01 11.90 8.85
N LYS A 139 17.39 10.78 8.24
CA LYS A 139 16.60 10.08 7.21
C LYS A 139 15.29 9.51 7.81
N ILE A 140 14.17 9.75 7.14
CA ILE A 140 12.85 9.17 7.41
C ILE A 140 12.78 7.82 6.71
N THR A 141 12.68 6.76 7.51
CA THR A 141 12.62 5.37 7.04
C THR A 141 11.33 4.69 7.50
N LYS A 142 11.10 3.45 7.03
CA LYS A 142 9.99 2.62 7.52
C LYS A 142 10.09 2.35 9.03
N LEU A 143 11.30 2.20 9.55
CA LEU A 143 11.54 1.86 10.95
C LEU A 143 11.27 3.06 11.86
N THR A 144 11.71 4.24 11.45
CA THR A 144 11.50 5.48 12.23
C THR A 144 10.05 5.95 12.20
N GLY A 145 9.28 5.50 11.20
CA GLY A 145 7.94 6.00 10.95
C GLY A 145 7.94 7.48 10.53
N TRP A 146 6.74 8.02 10.33
CA TRP A 146 6.53 9.41 9.96
C TRP A 146 5.11 9.87 10.35
N HIS A 147 5.00 11.15 10.69
CA HIS A 147 3.74 11.89 10.82
C HIS A 147 3.67 13.01 9.78
N SER A 148 2.47 13.29 9.28
CA SER A 148 2.21 14.43 8.40
C SER A 148 1.81 15.62 9.26
N HIS A 149 2.69 16.60 9.35
CA HIS A 149 2.51 17.83 10.12
C HIS A 149 1.96 18.95 9.22
N HIS A 150 1.10 19.79 9.77
CA HIS A 150 0.66 21.04 9.12
C HIS A 150 1.50 22.20 9.61
N ILE A 151 2.14 22.94 8.70
CA ILE A 151 3.04 24.07 9.03
C ILE A 151 2.24 25.18 9.72
N VAL A 152 1.18 25.64 9.07
CA VAL A 152 0.12 26.45 9.66
C VAL A 152 -0.95 25.49 10.14
N TRP A 153 -1.28 25.53 11.43
CA TRP A 153 -2.25 24.62 12.01
C TRP A 153 -3.63 24.86 11.42
N ARG A 154 -4.41 23.78 11.25
CA ARG A 154 -5.78 23.89 10.72
C ARG A 154 -6.69 24.76 11.60
N SER A 155 -6.49 24.74 12.92
CA SER A 155 -7.21 25.60 13.86
C SER A 155 -6.88 27.09 13.68
N LEU A 156 -5.70 27.41 13.13
CA LEU A 156 -5.23 28.75 12.84
C LEU A 156 -5.46 29.12 11.35
N GLY A 157 -6.40 28.45 10.68
CA GLY A 157 -6.73 28.74 9.27
C GLY A 157 -5.82 28.07 8.24
N GLY A 158 -4.91 27.19 8.66
CA GLY A 158 -4.02 26.47 7.76
C GLY A 158 -4.76 25.53 6.79
N SER A 159 -4.37 25.56 5.52
CA SER A 159 -4.97 24.72 4.48
C SER A 159 -4.57 23.25 4.61
N ASP A 160 -5.36 22.32 4.06
CA ASP A 160 -4.99 20.90 4.00
C ASP A 160 -4.10 20.55 2.80
N SER A 161 -3.63 21.57 2.08
CA SER A 161 -2.87 21.43 0.85
C SER A 161 -1.50 20.82 1.12
N GLN A 162 -0.86 20.34 0.05
CA GLN A 162 0.47 19.79 0.14
C GLN A 162 1.52 20.84 0.54
N GLU A 163 1.32 22.10 0.17
CA GLU A 163 2.22 23.22 0.49
C GLU A 163 2.29 23.46 1.99
N ASN A 164 1.16 23.31 2.68
CA ASN A 164 1.06 23.48 4.13
C ASN A 164 1.42 22.20 4.92
N ARG A 165 2.07 21.21 4.31
CA ARG A 165 2.36 19.92 4.95
C ARG A 165 3.83 19.53 4.86
N VAL A 166 4.30 18.81 5.88
CA VAL A 166 5.67 18.31 5.97
C VAL A 166 5.72 16.98 6.73
N LEU A 167 6.60 16.06 6.34
CA LEU A 167 6.84 14.80 7.03
C LEU A 167 7.87 14.98 8.14
N LEU A 168 7.49 14.60 9.35
CA LEU A 168 8.35 14.57 10.53
C LEU A 168 8.43 13.17 11.11
N HIS A 169 9.48 12.86 11.86
CA HIS A 169 9.46 11.71 12.76
C HIS A 169 8.40 11.90 13.85
N PRO A 170 7.81 10.83 14.40
CA PRO A 170 6.83 10.94 15.48
C PRO A 170 7.32 11.78 16.67
N ASN A 171 8.57 11.58 17.10
CA ASN A 171 9.16 12.35 18.20
C ASN A 171 9.38 13.83 17.84
N CYS A 172 9.89 14.12 16.64
CA CYS A 172 10.05 15.51 16.18
C CYS A 172 8.69 16.21 16.06
N HIS A 173 7.66 15.50 15.63
CA HIS A 173 6.30 16.03 15.58
C HIS A 173 5.81 16.43 16.98
N SER A 174 5.97 15.55 17.97
CA SER A 174 5.60 15.86 19.36
C SER A 174 6.38 17.06 19.91
N GLN A 175 7.68 17.15 19.64
CA GLN A 175 8.52 18.28 20.05
C GLN A 175 8.04 19.61 19.46
N VAL A 176 7.65 19.61 18.18
CA VAL A 176 7.10 20.79 17.50
C VAL A 176 5.83 21.29 18.19
N HIS A 177 4.92 20.38 18.55
CA HIS A 177 3.70 20.73 19.28
C HIS A 177 3.98 21.20 20.71
N SER A 178 4.90 20.56 21.43
CA SER A 178 5.19 20.92 22.83
C SER A 178 6.00 22.20 22.97
N LEU A 179 6.92 22.48 22.03
CA LEU A 179 7.85 23.60 22.09
C LEU A 179 7.42 24.79 21.22
N GLY A 180 6.33 24.66 20.45
CA GLY A 180 5.86 25.72 19.55
C GLY A 180 6.85 26.05 18.43
N ILE A 181 7.65 25.07 17.98
CA ILE A 181 8.68 25.30 16.96
C ILE A 181 8.02 25.45 15.60
N THR A 182 8.26 26.58 14.92
CA THR A 182 7.83 26.75 13.53
C THR A 182 8.69 25.89 12.60
N VAL A 183 8.04 25.04 11.79
CA VAL A 183 8.72 24.20 10.81
C VAL A 183 8.54 24.76 9.41
N GLU A 184 9.64 25.05 8.73
CA GLU A 184 9.61 25.47 7.34
C GLU A 184 9.80 24.30 6.37
N LYS A 185 9.24 24.44 5.16
CA LYS A 185 9.50 23.49 4.09
C LYS A 185 10.94 23.66 3.57
N PRO A 186 11.67 22.56 3.31
CA PRO A 186 12.95 22.66 2.63
C PRO A 186 12.75 23.25 1.23
N ARG A 187 13.63 24.21 0.88
CA ARG A 187 13.58 24.91 -0.40
C ARG A 187 13.76 23.90 -1.55
N PRO A 188 12.90 23.90 -2.59
CA PRO A 188 13.06 22.99 -3.72
C PRO A 188 14.41 23.24 -4.41
N LEU A 189 15.19 22.18 -4.65
CA LEU A 189 16.48 22.30 -5.37
C LEU A 189 16.31 22.65 -6.87
N ARG A 190 15.07 22.63 -7.39
CA ARG A 190 14.75 23.11 -8.73
C ARG A 190 13.76 24.25 -8.60
N GLY A 191 14.25 25.47 -8.87
CA GLY A 191 13.40 26.59 -9.21
C GLY A 191 12.59 26.27 -10.46
N VAL A 192 11.40 26.85 -10.51
CA VAL A 192 10.45 26.82 -11.63
C VAL A 192 11.15 27.11 -12.96
#